data_AF-W1YT87-F1
#
_entry.id   AF-W1YT87-F1
#
_cell.length_a   1.000
_cell.length_b   1.000
_cell.length_c   1.000
_cell.angle_alpha   90.00
_cell.angle_beta   90.00
_cell.angle_gamma   90.00
#
_symmetry.space_group_name_H-M   'P 1'
#
loop_
_entity.id
_entity.type
_entity.pdbx_description
1 polymer ?
#
loop_
_entity_poly.entity_id
_entity_poly.type
_entity_poly.pdbx_seq_one_letter_code
_entity_poly.pdbx_strand_id
1 'polypeptide(L)' 'ISTLRKFDRQALHATMLRLYHPISGIEMEWHAPIPQDMVELIDVMRADFEEHKDEVDWL' A
#
# COMPACT_ATOMS: atom_id res chain seq x y z
N ILE A 1 1.92 12.71 12.99
CA ILE A 1 1.32 13.79 12.15
C ILE A 1 2.21 14.27 10.98
N SER A 2 3.55 14.35 11.12
CA SER A 2 4.44 14.84 10.05
C SER A 2 4.41 14.00 8.76
N THR A 3 4.33 12.67 8.87
CA THR A 3 4.28 11.73 7.73
C THR A 3 3.04 11.94 6.86
N LEU A 4 1.86 12.03 7.47
CA LEU A 4 0.59 12.32 6.78
C LEU A 4 0.60 13.65 6.03
N ARG A 5 1.20 14.70 6.62
CA ARG A 5 1.28 16.03 6.00
C ARG A 5 2.28 16.12 4.85
N LYS A 6 3.27 15.21 4.80
CA LYS A 6 4.29 15.15 3.75
C LYS A 6 3.90 14.25 2.58
N PHE A 7 2.86 13.44 2.74
CA PHE A 7 2.35 12.58 1.68
C PHE A 7 1.45 13.39 0.73
N ASP A 8 2.03 13.88 -0.36
CA ASP A 8 1.44 14.90 -1.25
C ASP A 8 0.80 14.34 -2.54
N ARG A 9 0.72 13.01 -2.65
CA ARG A 9 0.13 12.29 -3.78
C ARG A 9 -0.95 11.32 -3.33
N GLN A 10 -1.66 10.73 -4.29
CA GLN A 10 -2.64 9.68 -4.01
C GLN A 10 -1.93 8.44 -3.44
N ALA A 11 -2.48 7.87 -2.37
CA ALA A 11 -2.04 6.60 -1.80
C ALA A 11 -2.56 5.40 -2.65
N LEU A 12 -2.30 5.45 -3.95
CA LEU A 12 -2.70 4.45 -4.94
C LEU A 12 -1.45 3.93 -5.66
N HIS A 13 -1.28 2.61 -5.69
CA HIS A 13 -0.15 1.94 -6.35
C HIS A 13 -0.62 0.68 -7.09
N ALA A 14 -0.34 0.61 -8.39
CA ALA A 14 -0.60 -0.60 -9.19
C ALA A 14 0.51 -1.63 -8.92
N THR A 15 0.29 -2.47 -7.90
CA THR A 15 1.29 -3.44 -7.43
C THR A 15 1.48 -4.65 -8.37
N MET A 16 0.47 -4.98 -9.17
CA MET A 16 0.47 -6.17 -10.01
C MET A 16 -0.16 -5.90 -11.37
N LEU A 17 0.44 -6.46 -12.42
CA LEU A 17 -0.12 -6.53 -13.76
C LEU A 17 -0.11 -7.99 -14.23
N ARG A 18 -1.26 -8.46 -14.73
CA ARG A 18 -1.40 -9.78 -15.33
C ARG A 18 -2.13 -9.68 -16.67
N LEU A 19 -1.59 -10.36 -17.68
CA LEU A 19 -2.19 -10.43 -19.02
C LEU A 19 -1.66 -11.65 -19.78
N TYR A 20 -2.36 -12.02 -20.85
CA TYR A 20 -1.83 -12.96 -21.85
C TYR A 20 -0.88 -12.22 -22.80
N HIS A 21 0.33 -12.75 -22.98
CA HIS A 21 1.32 -12.14 -23.85
C HIS A 21 0.79 -12.04 -25.29
N PRO A 22 0.82 -10.86 -25.93
CA PRO A 22 0.11 -10.61 -27.18
C PRO A 22 0.63 -11.42 -28.37
N ILE A 23 1.86 -11.97 -28.29
CA ILE A 23 2.46 -12.79 -29.36
C ILE A 23 2.38 -14.28 -29.04
N SER A 24 2.64 -14.67 -27.79
CA SER A 24 2.78 -16.09 -27.41
C SER A 24 1.54 -16.68 -26.75
N GLY A 25 0.58 -15.85 -26.32
CA GLY A 25 -0.61 -16.29 -25.61
C GLY A 25 -0.36 -16.87 -24.22
N ILE A 26 0.87 -16.77 -23.70
CA ILE A 26 1.23 -17.26 -22.36
C ILE A 26 0.76 -16.25 -21.32
N GLU A 27 0.12 -16.72 -20.25
CA GLU A 27 -0.22 -15.86 -19.10
C GLU A 27 1.06 -15.40 -18.40
N MET A 28 1.19 -14.09 -18.22
CA MET A 28 2.34 -13.46 -17.59
C MET A 28 1.90 -12.53 -16.49
N GLU A 29 2.73 -12.42 -15.46
CA GLU A 29 2.51 -11.60 -14.28
C GLU A 29 3.78 -10.83 -13.92
N TRP A 30 3.59 -9.56 -13.53
CA TRP A 30 4.63 -8.68 -13.02
C TRP A 30 4.19 -8.04 -11.73
N HIS A 31 5.16 -7.79 -10.85
CA HIS A 31 4.95 -7.08 -9.59
C HIS A 31 5.89 -5.88 -9.49
N ALA A 32 5.37 -4.78 -8.94
CA ALA A 32 6.14 -3.62 -8.56
C ALA A 32 6.14 -3.50 -7.03
N PRO A 33 7.32 -3.44 -6.37
CA PRO A 33 7.37 -3.29 -4.91
C PRO A 33 6.62 -2.03 -4.48
N ILE A 34 6.06 -2.07 -3.26
CA ILE A 34 5.39 -0.90 -2.68
C ILE A 34 6.43 0.22 -2.53
N PRO A 35 6.15 1.44 -3.02
CA PRO A 35 7.04 2.59 -2.86
C PRO A 35 7.32 2.91 -1.39
N GLN A 36 8.54 3.37 -1.10
CA GLN A 36 9.03 3.59 0.27
C GLN A 36 8.17 4.57 1.07
N ASP A 37 7.67 5.64 0.44
CA ASP A 37 6.77 6.61 1.06
C ASP A 37 5.44 5.98 1.52
N MET A 38 4.90 5.01 0.78
CA MET A 38 3.71 4.26 1.15
C MET A 38 3.99 3.25 2.26
N VAL A 39 5.17 2.62 2.26
CA VAL A 39 5.61 1.77 3.37
C VAL A 39 5.65 2.58 4.67
N GLU A 40 6.30 3.73 4.65
CA GLU A 40 6.38 4.64 5.80
C GLU A 40 4.99 5.12 6.27
N LEU A 41 4.10 5.43 5.33
CA LEU A 41 2.73 5.82 5.65
C LEU A 41 1.96 4.69 6.34
N ILE A 42 2.03 3.48 5.80
CA ILE A 42 1.35 2.29 6.33
C ILE A 42 1.89 1.94 7.72
N ASP A 43 3.20 2.00 7.93
CA ASP A 43 3.82 1.62 9.20
C ASP A 43 3.46 2.61 10.31
N VAL A 44 3.40 3.92 10.02
CA VAL A 44 2.94 4.93 10.98
C VAL A 44 1.47 4.73 11.33
N MET A 45 0.60 4.47 10.33
CA MET A 45 -0.82 4.20 10.58
C MET A 45 -1.04 2.93 11.40
N ARG A 46 -0.24 1.88 11.14
CA ARG A 46 -0.31 0.62 11.89
C ARG A 46 0.10 0.82 13.35
N ALA A 47 1.16 1.58 13.59
CA ALA A 47 1.62 1.88 14.95
C ALA A 47 0.58 2.71 15.73
N ASP A 48 0.01 3.74 15.09
CA ASP A 48 -1.06 4.58 15.67
C ASP A 48 -2.28 3.74 16.04
N PHE A 49 -2.73 2.85 15.14
CA PHE A 49 -3.83 1.94 15.45
C PHE A 49 -3.50 1.02 16.63
N GLU A 50 -2.31 0.41 16.66
CA GLU A 50 -1.88 -0.47 17.74
C GLU A 50 -1.87 0.22 19.11
N GLU A 51 -1.39 1.47 19.16
CA GLU A 51 -1.31 2.27 20.38
C GLU A 51 -2.69 2.59 20.96
N HIS A 52 -3.68 2.78 20.10
CA HIS A 52 -5.05 3.14 20.48
C HIS A 52 -6.05 1.98 20.41
N LYS A 53 -5.58 0.73 20.26
CA LYS A 53 -6.45 -0.46 20.12
C LYS A 53 -7.45 -0.65 21.26
N ASP A 54 -7.06 -0.26 22.47
CA ASP A 54 -7.88 -0.40 23.68
C ASP A 54 -8.95 0.71 23.80
N GLU A 55 -8.83 1.77 23.01
CA GLU A 55 -9.82 2.86 22.89
C GLU A 55 -10.85 2.59 21.79
N VAL A 56 -10.61 1.57 20.96
CA VAL A 56 -11.54 1.14 19.91
C VAL A 56 -12.69 0.40 20.59
N ASP A 57 -13.88 1.01 20.56
CA ASP A 57 -15.09 0.38 21.06
C ASP A 57 -15.46 -0.79 20.12
N TRP A 58 -15.16 -2.03 20.54
CA TRP A 58 -15.39 -3.26 19.78
C TRP A 58 -16.85 -3.78 19.86
N LEU A 59 -17.79 -2.93 20.29
CA LEU A 59 -19.20 -3.25 20.56
C LEU A 59 -20.13 -2.92 19.38
#